data_AF-A0A7M7N3B4-F1
#
_entry.id   AF-A0A7M7N3B4-F1
#
_cell.length_a   1.000
_cell.length_b   1.000
_cell.length_c   1.000
_cell.angle_alpha   90.00
_cell.angle_beta   90.00
_cell.angle_gamma   90.00
#
_symmetry.space_group_name_H-M   'P 1'
#
loop_
_entity.id
_entity.type
_entity.pdbx_description
1 polymer ?
#
loop_
_entity_poly.entity_id
_entity_poly.type
_entity_poly.pdbx_seq_one_letter_code
_entity_poly.pdbx_strand_id
1 'polypeptide(L)'
;MSSFISADVAHAKWSSLGYATLDAASILIIVSSSTVDFHRSLKMERERRLVLLDCLMAIQHNQMQMKIPMAKMQAILERRKERMCWVRHWITLRPHQGAYGNLMHLLRNEDVQGFRNFTRITPAMFAEMVTRLTPRLQKYDTWYRKALPVGLKVAITMRYLASGDSYHSLMYLFYVPHNTISLLVLDVCQAIYAEYGEETISNPSTPEGWKGIAQTFSDRWNFHHCLGALDGKHIRIKAPANCGSQFYNYKGYNSIVLLALVDGNYKFRWVEVGAGGASSDAQIWNTCSLKEAIDDENIGIPPDEPLPHDDRDISYFVIADAAFALRTTLMKPFGAKPLTMEERIFNYRVSRARRCVENAFGILANRFRCLLSAMAQVPSTVE
;
A
#
# COMPACT_ATOMS: atom_id res chain seq x y z
N MET A 1 33.44 75.53 -15.38
CA MET A 1 34.52 76.03 -14.51
C MET A 1 35.63 74.98 -14.54
N SER A 2 36.44 74.91 -15.61
CA SER A 2 37.65 75.70 -15.84
C SER A 2 38.73 75.51 -14.77
N SER A 3 39.63 74.56 -15.01
CA SER A 3 41.04 74.53 -14.56
C SER A 3 41.70 73.38 -15.33
N PHE A 4 42.31 73.62 -16.50
CA PHE A 4 43.70 74.04 -16.69
C PHE A 4 44.71 73.36 -15.74
N ILE A 5 45.23 72.21 -16.18
CA ILE A 5 46.62 71.79 -16.01
C ILE A 5 47.03 71.24 -17.39
N SER A 6 47.46 72.13 -18.27
CA SER A 6 48.87 72.32 -18.64
C SER A 6 49.47 71.07 -19.27
N ALA A 7 49.62 71.14 -20.59
CA ALA A 7 50.69 70.47 -21.30
C ALA A 7 52.03 70.76 -20.60
N ASP A 8 52.91 69.76 -20.62
CA ASP A 8 54.35 69.79 -20.31
C ASP A 8 54.77 68.71 -19.30
N VAL A 9 54.56 67.45 -19.70
CA VAL A 9 55.58 66.40 -19.55
C VAL A 9 55.53 65.60 -20.85
N ALA A 10 56.10 66.17 -21.91
CA ALA A 10 57.48 65.90 -22.28
C ALA A 10 57.65 64.39 -22.56
N HIS A 11 57.58 64.03 -23.85
CA HIS A 11 58.82 63.81 -24.59
C HIS A 11 59.74 62.79 -23.92
N ALA A 12 59.33 61.52 -23.92
CA ALA A 12 60.26 60.39 -23.93
C ALA A 12 59.48 59.07 -24.06
N LYS A 13 59.17 58.66 -25.30
CA LYS A 13 59.08 57.24 -25.76
C LYS A 13 58.22 57.06 -27.03
N TRP A 14 58.36 57.94 -28.03
CA TRP A 14 57.85 57.63 -29.38
C TRP A 14 58.89 58.10 -30.41
N SER A 15 60.05 57.46 -30.38
CA SER A 15 61.04 57.54 -31.45
C SER A 15 61.30 56.12 -31.95
N SER A 16 60.44 55.62 -32.82
CA SER A 16 60.74 54.57 -33.81
C SER A 16 59.43 54.02 -34.33
N LEU A 17 59.07 54.40 -35.56
CA LEU A 17 58.35 53.60 -36.56
C LEU A 17 57.89 54.60 -37.63
N GLY A 18 58.66 54.64 -38.73
CA GLY A 18 58.32 55.45 -39.89
C GLY A 18 57.02 54.95 -40.50
N TYR A 19 56.00 55.80 -40.47
CA TYR A 19 54.79 55.63 -41.27
C TYR A 19 54.37 56.99 -41.82
N ALA A 20 54.13 57.00 -43.13
CA ALA A 20 53.67 58.14 -43.91
C ALA A 20 52.41 58.77 -43.30
N THR A 21 52.26 60.07 -43.47
CA THR A 21 51.10 60.87 -43.06
C THR A 21 49.81 60.26 -43.60
N LEU A 22 49.04 59.61 -42.72
CA LEU A 22 47.67 59.17 -43.00
C LEU A 22 46.77 60.39 -43.22
N ASP A 23 46.04 60.42 -44.33
CA ASP A 23 45.05 61.46 -44.66
C ASP A 23 43.98 61.57 -43.57
N ALA A 24 43.48 62.78 -43.31
CA ALA A 24 42.51 63.11 -42.27
C ALA A 24 41.23 62.25 -42.35
N ALA A 25 40.82 61.85 -43.56
CA ALA A 25 39.70 60.93 -43.76
C ALA A 25 39.99 59.51 -43.22
N SER A 26 41.23 59.03 -43.34
CA SER A 26 41.67 57.73 -42.82
C SER A 26 41.75 57.75 -41.29
N ILE A 27 42.21 58.86 -40.70
CA ILE A 27 42.25 59.06 -39.25
C ILE A 27 40.83 59.09 -38.67
N LEU A 28 39.87 59.75 -39.33
CA LEU A 28 38.47 59.81 -38.86
C LEU A 28 37.76 58.46 -38.91
N ILE A 29 38.05 57.62 -39.91
CA ILE A 29 37.52 56.24 -40.01
C ILE A 29 38.15 55.34 -38.93
N ILE A 30 39.45 55.49 -38.67
CA ILE A 30 40.13 54.72 -37.60
C ILE A 30 39.64 55.15 -36.22
N VAL A 31 39.42 56.45 -35.99
CA VAL A 31 38.91 56.98 -34.72
C VAL A 31 37.44 56.60 -34.49
N SER A 32 36.61 56.60 -35.53
CA SER A 32 35.20 56.16 -35.43
C SER A 32 35.06 54.63 -35.31
N SER A 33 35.85 53.84 -36.05
CA SER A 33 35.91 52.38 -35.88
C SER A 33 36.39 51.99 -34.49
N SER A 34 37.48 52.61 -34.00
CA SER A 34 38.04 52.32 -32.67
C SER A 34 37.11 52.72 -31.52
N THR A 35 36.32 53.78 -31.65
CA THR A 35 35.31 54.14 -30.64
C THR A 35 34.10 53.20 -30.64
N VAL A 36 33.66 52.72 -31.81
CA VAL A 36 32.61 51.69 -31.92
C VAL A 36 33.09 50.34 -31.37
N ASP A 37 34.33 49.94 -31.67
CA ASP A 37 34.94 48.72 -31.15
C ASP A 37 35.17 48.79 -29.63
N PHE A 38 35.56 49.97 -29.11
CA PHE A 38 35.66 50.22 -27.67
C PHE A 38 34.29 50.13 -26.98
N HIS A 39 33.23 50.69 -27.57
CA HIS A 39 31.86 50.57 -27.03
C HIS A 39 31.33 49.14 -27.09
N ARG A 40 31.60 48.39 -28.17
CA ARG A 40 31.27 46.95 -28.26
C ARG A 40 32.03 46.13 -27.21
N SER A 41 33.30 46.43 -27.00
CA SER A 41 34.12 45.80 -25.96
C SER A 41 33.56 46.08 -24.56
N LEU A 42 33.21 47.33 -24.25
CA LEU A 42 32.61 47.71 -22.97
C LEU A 42 31.22 47.07 -22.75
N LYS A 43 30.43 46.92 -23.81
CA LYS A 43 29.12 46.24 -23.75
C LYS A 43 29.30 44.73 -23.50
N MET A 44 30.22 44.07 -24.19
CA MET A 44 30.59 42.68 -23.91
C MET A 44 31.12 42.48 -22.49
N GLU A 45 31.95 43.40 -21.98
CA GLU A 45 32.45 43.37 -20.60
C GLU A 45 31.30 43.46 -19.58
N ARG A 46 30.30 44.33 -19.83
CA ARG A 46 29.09 44.44 -19.02
C ARG A 46 28.22 43.18 -19.07
N GLU A 47 27.99 42.63 -20.26
CA GLU A 47 27.22 41.38 -20.43
C GLU A 47 27.91 40.20 -19.74
N ARG A 48 29.24 40.08 -19.86
CA ARG A 48 30.03 39.08 -19.12
C ARG A 48 29.91 39.25 -17.62
N ARG A 49 29.96 40.48 -17.11
CA ARG A 49 29.77 40.77 -15.67
C ARG A 49 28.36 40.43 -15.19
N LEU A 50 27.33 40.67 -16.00
CA LEU A 50 25.95 40.31 -15.67
C LEU A 50 25.78 38.78 -15.59
N VAL A 51 26.30 38.04 -16.57
CA VAL A 51 26.29 36.56 -16.54
C VAL A 51 27.06 36.04 -15.32
N LEU A 52 28.21 36.65 -14.99
CA LEU A 52 28.99 36.27 -13.81
C LEU A 52 28.21 36.52 -12.51
N LEU A 53 27.47 37.64 -12.43
CA LEU A 53 26.63 37.98 -11.28
C LEU A 53 25.47 36.99 -11.13
N ASP A 54 24.81 36.63 -12.24
CA ASP A 54 23.73 35.63 -12.24
C ASP A 54 24.25 34.24 -11.83
N CYS A 55 25.42 33.83 -12.31
CA CYS A 55 26.07 32.59 -11.87
C CYS A 55 26.40 32.63 -10.38
N LEU A 56 26.93 33.74 -9.86
CA LEU A 56 27.23 33.89 -8.43
C LEU A 56 25.96 33.84 -7.58
N MET A 57 24.89 34.50 -8.01
CA MET A 57 23.58 34.46 -7.34
C MET A 57 22.99 33.05 -7.34
N ALA A 58 23.09 32.31 -8.45
CA ALA A 58 22.65 30.93 -8.53
C ALA A 58 23.47 29.99 -7.62
N ILE A 59 24.79 30.17 -7.56
CA ILE A 59 25.66 29.43 -6.64
C ILE A 59 25.29 29.72 -5.18
N GLN A 60 25.06 30.98 -4.84
CA GLN A 60 24.69 31.38 -3.49
C GLN A 60 23.31 30.85 -3.09
N HIS A 61 22.35 30.83 -4.03
CA HIS A 61 21.04 30.20 -3.84
C HIS A 61 21.18 28.69 -3.58
N ASN A 62 21.94 27.98 -4.41
CA ASN A 62 22.17 26.53 -4.24
C ASN A 62 22.89 26.20 -2.92
N GLN A 63 23.88 27.01 -2.53
CA GLN A 63 24.54 26.87 -1.22
C GLN A 63 23.56 27.08 -0.06
N MET A 64 22.65 28.04 -0.18
CA MET A 64 21.62 28.29 0.85
C MET A 64 20.61 27.15 0.94
N GLN A 65 20.17 26.60 -0.20
CA GLN A 65 19.30 25.42 -0.26
C GLN A 65 19.96 24.18 0.36
N MET A 66 21.28 24.02 0.21
CA MET A 66 22.04 22.89 0.76
C MET A 66 22.32 22.99 2.27
N LYS A 67 22.27 24.19 2.87
CA LYS A 67 22.56 24.37 4.32
C LYS A 67 21.59 23.60 5.22
N ILE A 68 20.28 23.62 4.92
CA ILE A 68 19.27 22.96 5.75
C ILE A 68 19.39 21.43 5.68
N PRO A 69 19.49 20.79 4.50
CA PRO A 69 19.77 19.35 4.38
C PRO A 69 21.07 18.92 5.07
N MET A 70 22.15 19.70 4.89
CA MET A 70 23.45 19.39 5.50
C MET A 70 23.39 19.45 7.02
N ALA A 71 22.78 20.49 7.60
CA ALA A 71 22.59 20.61 9.04
C ALA A 71 21.71 19.47 9.60
N LYS A 72 20.65 19.06 8.88
CA LYS A 72 19.84 17.89 9.24
C LYS A 72 20.65 16.60 9.21
N MET A 73 21.47 16.38 8.18
CA MET A 73 22.33 15.21 8.07
C MET A 73 23.35 15.16 9.20
N GLN A 74 23.97 16.29 9.51
CA GLN A 74 24.97 16.40 10.58
C GLN A 74 24.34 16.16 11.95
N ALA A 75 23.16 16.72 12.22
CA ALA A 75 22.40 16.41 13.43
C ALA A 75 22.00 14.92 13.55
N ILE A 76 21.73 14.24 12.42
CA ILE A 76 21.49 12.78 12.40
C ILE A 76 22.76 12.01 12.75
N LEU A 77 23.91 12.43 12.22
CA LEU A 77 25.21 11.81 12.51
C LEU A 77 25.64 12.02 13.97
N GLU A 78 25.48 13.23 14.51
CA GLU A 78 25.78 13.54 15.92
C GLU A 78 24.87 12.77 16.89
N ARG A 79 23.61 12.50 16.50
CA ARG A 79 22.69 11.66 17.28
C ARG A 79 22.97 10.16 17.16
N ARG A 80 23.77 9.71 16.20
CA ARG A 80 24.13 8.28 16.09
C ARG A 80 25.14 7.94 17.18
N LYS A 81 24.62 7.49 18.33
CA LYS A 81 25.41 6.80 19.34
C LYS A 81 26.19 5.66 18.68
N GLU A 82 27.48 5.56 19.01
CA GLU A 82 28.31 4.43 18.59
C GLU A 82 27.63 3.12 18.98
N ARG A 83 27.57 2.18 18.03
CA ARG A 83 26.92 0.89 18.28
C ARG A 83 27.80 0.07 19.22
N MET A 84 27.36 -0.07 20.48
CA MET A 84 28.09 -0.87 21.48
C MET A 84 28.22 -2.36 21.10
N CYS A 85 27.31 -2.89 20.28
CA CYS A 85 27.41 -4.26 19.75
C CYS A 85 26.70 -4.39 18.40
N TRP A 86 27.22 -5.30 17.55
CA TRP A 86 26.62 -5.63 16.25
C TRP A 86 25.27 -6.35 16.40
N VAL A 87 25.21 -7.33 17.30
CA VAL A 87 24.01 -8.07 17.69
C VAL A 87 24.10 -8.37 19.19
N ARG A 88 22.99 -8.21 19.91
CA ARG A 88 22.91 -8.56 21.33
C ARG A 88 23.10 -10.08 21.51
N HIS A 89 23.90 -10.51 22.49
CA HIS A 89 24.22 -11.93 22.70
C HIS A 89 22.97 -12.82 22.79
N TRP A 90 21.95 -12.43 23.55
CA TRP A 90 20.75 -13.25 23.66
C TRP A 90 20.06 -13.50 22.31
N ILE A 91 20.13 -12.57 21.34
CA ILE A 91 19.55 -12.74 20.00
C ILE A 91 20.30 -13.83 19.20
N THR A 92 21.59 -14.06 19.47
CA THR A 92 22.36 -15.10 18.78
C THR A 92 21.96 -16.50 19.22
N LEU A 93 21.30 -16.64 20.38
CA LEU A 93 20.78 -17.91 20.91
C LEU A 93 19.51 -18.40 20.18
N ARG A 94 19.01 -17.64 19.20
CA ARG A 94 17.79 -17.95 18.43
C ARG A 94 17.65 -19.41 17.96
N PRO A 95 18.66 -20.08 17.39
CA PRO A 95 18.48 -21.45 16.90
C PRO A 95 18.08 -22.46 17.99
N HIS A 96 18.48 -22.20 19.24
CA HIS A 96 18.31 -23.13 20.36
C HIS A 96 17.24 -22.66 21.36
N GLN A 97 17.12 -21.35 21.57
CA GLN A 97 16.22 -20.77 22.58
C GLN A 97 15.00 -20.07 21.98
N GLY A 98 15.01 -19.78 20.68
CA GLY A 98 13.87 -19.15 20.01
C GLY A 98 12.70 -20.13 19.87
N ALA A 99 11.47 -19.62 19.96
CA ALA A 99 10.26 -20.43 19.91
C ALA A 99 10.16 -21.34 18.67
N TYR A 100 10.74 -20.96 17.53
CA TYR A 100 10.72 -21.78 16.32
C TYR A 100 11.55 -23.07 16.45
N GLY A 101 12.77 -22.98 17.00
CA GLY A 101 13.66 -24.14 17.14
C GLY A 101 13.34 -25.01 18.35
N ASN A 102 12.67 -24.45 19.35
CA ASN A 102 12.35 -25.12 20.61
C ASN A 102 10.84 -25.39 20.77
N LEU A 103 10.06 -24.39 21.19
CA LEU A 103 8.63 -24.54 21.49
C LEU A 103 7.83 -25.16 20.33
N MET A 104 7.98 -24.67 19.10
CA MET A 104 7.23 -25.18 17.95
C MET A 104 7.63 -26.60 17.57
N HIS A 105 8.87 -27.01 17.84
CA HIS A 105 9.31 -28.39 17.65
C HIS A 105 8.62 -29.32 18.66
N LEU A 106 8.55 -28.92 19.93
CA LEU A 106 7.79 -29.63 20.96
C LEU A 106 6.31 -29.72 20.61
N LEU A 107 5.67 -28.59 20.29
CA LEU A 107 4.26 -28.56 19.90
C LEU A 107 3.96 -29.43 18.68
N ARG A 108 4.86 -29.46 17.70
CA ARG A 108 4.68 -30.30 16.50
C ARG A 108 4.63 -31.79 16.83
N ASN A 109 5.44 -32.23 17.78
CA ASN A 109 5.63 -33.65 18.07
C ASN A 109 4.72 -34.14 19.22
N GLU A 110 4.43 -33.28 20.20
CA GLU A 110 3.76 -33.65 21.45
C GLU A 110 2.33 -33.08 21.56
N ASP A 111 2.05 -31.88 21.01
CA ASP A 111 0.74 -31.21 21.14
C ASP A 111 0.31 -30.48 19.85
N VAL A 112 -0.30 -31.25 18.95
CA VAL A 112 -0.81 -30.74 17.67
C VAL A 112 -1.90 -29.66 17.87
N GLN A 113 -2.70 -29.75 18.94
CA GLN A 113 -3.71 -28.74 19.24
C GLN A 113 -3.07 -27.44 19.72
N GLY A 114 -2.03 -27.53 20.54
CA GLY A 114 -1.18 -26.40 20.92
C GLY A 114 -0.51 -25.76 19.70
N PHE A 115 0.01 -26.55 18.76
CA PHE A 115 0.56 -26.03 17.51
C PHE A 115 -0.49 -25.26 16.70
N ARG A 116 -1.71 -25.82 16.57
CA ARG A 116 -2.83 -25.18 15.88
C ARG A 116 -3.30 -23.93 16.61
N ASN A 117 -3.30 -23.91 17.94
CA ASN A 117 -3.62 -22.69 18.68
C ASN A 117 -2.53 -21.61 18.48
N PHE A 118 -1.27 -22.03 18.43
CA PHE A 118 -0.12 -21.14 18.29
C PHE A 118 -0.04 -20.49 16.90
N THR A 119 -0.29 -21.26 15.83
CA THR A 119 -0.14 -20.83 14.42
C THR A 119 -1.45 -20.66 13.64
N ARG A 120 -2.57 -21.16 14.15
CA ARG A 120 -3.90 -21.24 13.50
C ARG A 120 -4.00 -22.22 12.32
N ILE A 121 -2.93 -22.97 12.05
CA ILE A 121 -2.87 -23.99 11.00
C ILE A 121 -2.32 -25.31 11.54
N THR A 122 -2.51 -26.41 10.81
CA THR A 122 -1.96 -27.71 11.23
C THR A 122 -0.46 -27.80 10.91
N PRO A 123 0.30 -28.70 11.56
CA PRO A 123 1.71 -28.91 11.23
C PRO A 123 1.94 -29.30 9.76
N ALA A 124 1.03 -30.09 9.18
CA ALA A 124 1.10 -30.49 7.77
C ALA A 124 0.93 -29.29 6.83
N MET A 125 -0.09 -28.45 7.05
CA MET A 125 -0.28 -27.21 6.30
C MET A 125 0.91 -26.26 6.47
N PHE A 126 1.47 -26.17 7.68
CA PHE A 126 2.64 -25.35 7.92
C PHE A 126 3.84 -25.83 7.10
N ALA A 127 4.08 -27.14 7.03
CA ALA A 127 5.17 -27.71 6.22
C ALA A 127 4.97 -27.44 4.72
N GLU A 128 3.75 -27.62 4.22
CA GLU A 128 3.37 -27.33 2.84
C GLU A 128 3.55 -25.85 2.49
N MET A 129 3.05 -24.94 3.34
CA MET A 129 3.28 -23.49 3.20
C MET A 129 4.76 -23.13 3.17
N VAL A 130 5.58 -23.72 4.06
CA VAL A 130 7.02 -23.45 4.04
C VAL A 130 7.65 -23.89 2.72
N THR A 131 7.28 -25.05 2.19
CA THR A 131 7.77 -25.53 0.90
C THR A 131 7.38 -24.60 -0.24
N ARG A 132 6.09 -24.26 -0.38
CA ARG A 132 5.59 -23.39 -1.47
C ARG A 132 6.12 -21.96 -1.38
N LEU A 133 6.31 -21.42 -0.18
CA LEU A 133 6.80 -20.05 0.00
C LEU A 133 8.33 -19.93 -0.07
N THR A 134 9.06 -21.05 -0.01
CA THR A 134 10.54 -21.06 -0.02
C THR A 134 11.14 -20.36 -1.25
N PRO A 135 10.68 -20.62 -2.50
CA PRO A 135 11.21 -19.94 -3.69
C PRO A 135 11.13 -18.41 -3.62
N ARG A 136 10.10 -17.86 -2.97
CA ARG A 136 9.88 -16.41 -2.85
C ARG A 136 10.59 -15.79 -1.65
N LEU A 137 10.76 -16.56 -0.57
CA LEU A 137 11.23 -16.03 0.71
C LEU A 137 12.67 -16.40 1.06
N GLN A 138 13.30 -17.35 0.37
CA GLN A 138 14.68 -17.76 0.65
C GLN A 138 15.63 -16.59 0.40
N LYS A 139 16.53 -16.34 1.35
CA LYS A 139 17.61 -15.35 1.20
C LYS A 139 18.95 -16.09 1.31
N TYR A 140 19.98 -15.54 0.69
CA TYR A 140 21.32 -16.11 0.73
C TYR A 140 22.04 -15.77 2.04
N ASP A 141 22.86 -16.70 2.50
CA ASP A 141 23.81 -16.43 3.56
C ASP A 141 24.88 -15.46 3.05
N THR A 142 25.22 -14.49 3.86
CA THR A 142 26.32 -13.55 3.58
C THR A 142 27.48 -13.86 4.52
N TRP A 143 28.70 -13.43 4.17
CA TRP A 143 29.86 -13.57 5.05
C TRP A 143 29.67 -12.94 6.44
N TYR A 144 28.79 -11.94 6.56
CA TYR A 144 28.53 -11.23 7.81
C TYR A 144 27.34 -11.78 8.62
N ARG A 145 26.40 -12.49 7.97
CA ARG A 145 25.16 -12.95 8.60
C ARG A 145 24.49 -14.08 7.81
N LYS A 146 24.09 -15.13 8.54
CA LYS A 146 23.17 -16.16 8.04
C LYS A 146 21.75 -15.61 7.86
N ALA A 147 21.12 -15.96 6.74
CA ALA A 147 19.74 -15.65 6.47
C ALA A 147 18.80 -16.31 7.49
N LEU A 148 17.66 -15.66 7.74
CA LEU A 148 16.61 -16.28 8.54
C LEU A 148 16.00 -17.45 7.74
N PRO A 149 15.86 -18.65 8.32
CA PRO A 149 15.17 -19.76 7.67
C PRO A 149 13.74 -19.38 7.30
N VAL A 150 13.25 -19.83 6.15
CA VAL A 150 11.88 -19.51 5.68
C VAL A 150 10.82 -19.93 6.69
N GLY A 151 10.94 -21.13 7.26
CA GLY A 151 10.01 -21.60 8.29
C GLY A 151 9.95 -20.71 9.53
N LEU A 152 11.08 -20.11 9.95
CA LEU A 152 11.06 -19.12 11.03
C LEU A 152 10.28 -17.86 10.61
N LYS A 153 10.42 -17.41 9.36
CA LYS A 153 9.68 -16.25 8.86
C LYS A 153 8.17 -16.52 8.89
N VAL A 154 7.77 -17.65 8.32
CA VAL A 154 6.37 -18.08 8.31
C VAL A 154 5.82 -18.23 9.74
N ALA A 155 6.59 -18.82 10.65
CA ALA A 155 6.19 -18.97 12.05
C ALA A 155 5.91 -17.63 12.76
N ILE A 156 6.80 -16.65 12.58
CA ILE A 156 6.63 -15.31 13.17
C ILE A 156 5.36 -14.64 12.61
N THR A 157 5.18 -14.69 11.29
CA THR A 157 4.02 -14.08 10.64
C THR A 157 2.72 -14.75 11.04
N MET A 158 2.67 -16.08 11.02
CA MET A 158 1.46 -16.82 11.46
C MET A 158 1.14 -16.57 12.92
N ARG A 159 2.16 -16.49 13.79
CA ARG A 159 1.95 -16.14 15.20
C ARG A 159 1.40 -14.72 15.33
N TYR A 160 1.95 -13.75 14.59
CA TYR A 160 1.45 -12.38 14.56
C TYR A 160 -0.02 -12.32 14.13
N LEU A 161 -0.38 -12.97 13.03
CA LEU A 161 -1.76 -13.02 12.53
C LEU A 161 -2.70 -13.70 13.54
N ALA A 162 -2.25 -14.78 14.17
CA ALA A 162 -3.01 -15.56 15.14
C ALA A 162 -3.34 -14.82 16.44
N SER A 163 -2.42 -14.01 16.95
CA SER A 163 -2.54 -13.35 18.26
C SER A 163 -2.76 -11.84 18.20
N GLY A 164 -2.34 -11.16 17.15
CA GLY A 164 -2.30 -9.69 17.09
C GLY A 164 -1.28 -9.05 18.04
N ASP A 165 -0.26 -9.82 18.46
CA ASP A 165 0.72 -9.37 19.45
C ASP A 165 1.70 -8.32 18.86
N SER A 166 2.32 -7.53 19.73
CA SER A 166 3.30 -6.53 19.35
C SER A 166 4.58 -7.18 18.80
N TYR A 167 5.22 -6.50 17.84
CA TYR A 167 6.51 -6.94 17.31
C TYR A 167 7.63 -7.00 18.36
N HIS A 168 7.51 -6.22 19.44
CA HIS A 168 8.44 -6.28 20.58
C HIS A 168 8.26 -7.57 21.39
N SER A 169 7.02 -8.00 21.65
CA SER A 169 6.76 -9.28 22.31
C SER A 169 7.27 -10.45 21.44
N LEU A 170 6.96 -10.43 20.14
CA LEU A 170 7.44 -11.43 19.19
C LEU A 170 8.98 -11.46 19.10
N MET A 171 9.65 -10.31 19.27
CA MET A 171 11.11 -10.23 19.31
C MET A 171 11.69 -11.04 20.46
N TYR A 172 11.10 -10.96 21.66
CA TYR A 172 11.55 -11.76 22.80
C TYR A 172 11.20 -13.24 22.64
N LEU A 173 10.06 -13.56 22.02
CA LEU A 173 9.64 -14.95 21.79
C LEU A 173 10.49 -15.68 20.74
N PHE A 174 10.76 -15.04 19.61
CA PHE A 174 11.46 -15.64 18.47
C PHE A 174 12.93 -15.23 18.35
N TYR A 175 13.40 -14.31 19.20
CA TYR A 175 14.78 -13.85 19.21
C TYR A 175 15.16 -13.20 17.86
N VAL A 176 14.21 -12.47 17.27
CA VAL A 176 14.37 -11.72 16.01
C VAL A 176 14.06 -10.25 16.28
N PRO A 177 14.96 -9.31 15.97
CA PRO A 177 14.71 -7.88 16.21
C PRO A 177 13.35 -7.40 15.65
N HIS A 178 12.61 -6.61 16.43
CA HIS A 178 11.27 -6.11 16.06
C HIS A 178 11.24 -5.38 14.70
N ASN A 179 12.29 -4.64 14.36
CA ASN A 179 12.44 -3.96 13.06
C ASN A 179 12.64 -4.93 11.89
N THR A 180 13.18 -6.13 12.14
CA THR A 180 13.25 -7.19 11.13
C THR A 180 11.88 -7.86 11.00
N ILE A 181 11.19 -8.09 12.12
CA ILE A 181 9.83 -8.65 12.14
C ILE A 181 8.87 -7.76 11.35
N SER A 182 8.94 -6.43 11.51
CA SER A 182 8.04 -5.50 10.81
C SER A 182 8.11 -5.59 9.29
N LEU A 183 9.30 -5.86 8.74
CA LEU A 183 9.49 -6.05 7.31
C LEU A 183 9.05 -7.46 6.89
N LEU A 184 9.46 -8.45 7.67
CA LEU A 184 9.23 -9.87 7.38
C LEU A 184 7.74 -10.25 7.39
N VAL A 185 6.93 -9.67 8.28
CA VAL A 185 5.49 -9.92 8.33
C VAL A 185 4.84 -9.52 7.00
N LEU A 186 5.22 -8.36 6.46
CA LEU A 186 4.71 -7.88 5.18
C LEU A 186 5.20 -8.76 4.02
N ASP A 187 6.50 -9.04 3.94
CA ASP A 187 7.10 -9.91 2.91
C ASP A 187 6.39 -11.27 2.85
N VAL A 188 6.13 -11.89 4.01
CA VAL A 188 5.48 -13.19 4.09
C VAL A 188 4.01 -13.11 3.69
N CYS A 189 3.27 -12.08 4.11
CA CYS A 189 1.88 -11.90 3.68
C CYS A 189 1.75 -11.71 2.17
N GLN A 190 2.65 -10.93 1.56
CA GLN A 190 2.72 -10.75 0.11
C GLN A 190 3.04 -12.06 -0.61
N ALA A 191 4.00 -12.84 -0.07
CA ALA A 191 4.33 -14.15 -0.63
C ALA A 191 3.15 -15.13 -0.53
N ILE A 192 2.39 -15.12 0.58
CA ILE A 192 1.18 -15.94 0.74
C ILE A 192 0.14 -15.55 -0.31
N TYR A 193 -0.12 -14.25 -0.48
CA TYR A 193 -1.09 -13.78 -1.46
C TYR A 193 -0.68 -14.16 -2.90
N ALA A 194 0.59 -13.97 -3.25
CA ALA A 194 1.10 -14.29 -4.59
C ALA A 194 1.15 -15.80 -4.89
N GLU A 195 1.13 -16.65 -3.87
CA GLU A 195 1.21 -18.11 -4.02
C GLU A 195 -0.17 -18.78 -3.97
N TYR A 196 -1.07 -18.28 -3.13
CA TYR A 196 -2.38 -18.91 -2.88
C TYR A 196 -3.57 -18.08 -3.37
N GLY A 197 -3.38 -16.81 -3.74
CA GLY A 197 -4.48 -15.87 -4.03
C GLY A 197 -5.41 -16.39 -5.12
N GLU A 198 -4.86 -16.70 -6.29
CA GLU A 198 -5.63 -17.19 -7.45
C GLU A 198 -6.28 -18.57 -7.20
N GLU A 199 -5.62 -19.44 -6.43
CA GLU A 199 -6.13 -20.77 -6.10
C GLU A 199 -7.31 -20.71 -5.11
N THR A 200 -7.28 -19.75 -4.17
CA THR A 200 -8.22 -19.73 -3.04
C THR A 200 -9.41 -18.80 -3.20
N ILE A 201 -9.22 -17.65 -3.85
CA ILE A 201 -10.27 -16.64 -4.07
C ILE A 201 -10.53 -16.57 -5.57
N SER A 202 -11.33 -17.52 -6.05
CA SER A 202 -11.76 -17.58 -7.45
C SER A 202 -13.29 -17.66 -7.53
N ASN A 203 -13.82 -16.91 -8.50
CA ASN A 203 -15.21 -16.97 -8.90
C ASN A 203 -15.42 -18.15 -9.86
N PRO A 204 -16.57 -18.83 -9.81
CA PRO A 204 -16.96 -19.73 -10.90
C PRO A 204 -17.03 -18.96 -12.22
N SER A 205 -16.53 -19.57 -13.29
CA SER A 205 -16.65 -19.05 -14.67
C SER A 205 -17.74 -19.79 -15.46
N THR A 206 -18.37 -20.80 -14.86
CA THR A 206 -19.39 -21.63 -15.52
C THR A 206 -20.75 -21.45 -14.86
N PRO A 207 -21.84 -21.48 -15.64
CA PRO A 207 -23.21 -21.45 -15.11
C PRO A 207 -23.46 -22.56 -14.08
N GLU A 208 -22.94 -23.77 -14.29
CA GLU A 208 -23.10 -24.89 -13.38
C GLU A 208 -22.45 -24.62 -12.02
N GLY A 209 -21.31 -23.93 -12.00
CA GLY A 209 -20.64 -23.53 -10.77
C GLY A 209 -21.46 -22.54 -9.96
N TRP A 210 -22.09 -21.56 -10.63
CA TRP A 210 -23.01 -20.61 -10.01
C TRP A 210 -24.30 -21.27 -9.52
N LYS A 211 -24.87 -22.19 -10.29
CA LYS A 211 -26.03 -23.00 -9.85
C LYS A 211 -25.71 -23.81 -8.59
N GLY A 212 -24.49 -24.36 -8.46
CA GLY A 212 -24.06 -25.04 -7.25
C GLY A 212 -24.05 -24.13 -6.01
N ILE A 213 -23.67 -22.86 -6.17
CA ILE A 213 -23.73 -21.86 -5.09
C ILE A 213 -25.19 -21.53 -4.75
N ALA A 214 -26.01 -21.26 -5.75
CA ALA A 214 -27.44 -20.99 -5.56
C ALA A 214 -28.17 -22.14 -4.88
N GLN A 215 -27.84 -23.40 -5.24
CA GLN A 215 -28.37 -24.59 -4.59
C GLN A 215 -27.96 -24.65 -3.12
N THR A 216 -26.71 -24.31 -2.79
CA THR A 216 -26.26 -24.24 -1.40
C THR A 216 -27.08 -23.22 -0.60
N PHE A 217 -27.43 -22.08 -1.19
CA PHE A 217 -28.29 -21.08 -0.56
C PHE A 217 -29.75 -21.53 -0.42
N SER A 218 -30.27 -22.22 -1.42
CA SER A 218 -31.57 -22.89 -1.37
C SER A 218 -31.63 -23.86 -0.19
N ASP A 219 -30.69 -24.79 -0.11
CA ASP A 219 -30.73 -25.89 0.86
C ASP A 219 -30.48 -25.44 2.30
N ARG A 220 -29.51 -24.55 2.53
CA ARG A 220 -29.10 -24.14 3.87
C ARG A 220 -29.86 -22.93 4.41
N TRP A 221 -30.15 -21.97 3.53
CA TRP A 221 -30.64 -20.66 3.94
C TRP A 221 -32.11 -20.44 3.51
N ASN A 222 -32.69 -21.37 2.74
CA ASN A 222 -34.04 -21.27 2.17
C ASN A 222 -34.19 -19.98 1.35
N PHE A 223 -33.19 -19.70 0.52
CA PHE A 223 -33.12 -18.51 -0.30
C PHE A 223 -32.56 -18.87 -1.68
N HIS A 224 -33.46 -19.05 -2.63
CA HIS A 224 -33.16 -19.53 -3.98
C HIS A 224 -32.51 -18.44 -4.84
N HIS A 225 -31.82 -18.86 -5.91
CA HIS A 225 -31.14 -18.01 -6.92
C HIS A 225 -30.09 -17.03 -6.36
N CYS A 226 -29.66 -17.23 -5.12
CA CYS A 226 -28.65 -16.39 -4.48
C CYS A 226 -27.23 -16.85 -4.82
N LEU A 227 -26.46 -15.96 -5.44
CA LEU A 227 -25.08 -16.22 -5.84
C LEU A 227 -24.05 -15.91 -4.75
N GLY A 228 -24.46 -15.25 -3.67
CA GLY A 228 -23.59 -14.84 -2.58
C GLY A 228 -24.15 -13.68 -1.78
N ALA A 229 -23.57 -13.46 -0.60
CA ALA A 229 -23.86 -12.29 0.22
C ALA A 229 -22.68 -11.32 0.21
N LEU A 230 -22.96 -10.06 -0.12
CA LEU A 230 -22.02 -8.96 -0.19
C LEU A 230 -22.17 -8.08 1.06
N ASP A 231 -21.06 -7.81 1.75
CA ASP A 231 -21.05 -6.93 2.92
C ASP A 231 -19.66 -6.33 3.17
N GLY A 232 -19.63 -5.14 3.76
CA GLY A 232 -18.42 -4.42 4.12
C GLY A 232 -18.00 -4.66 5.57
N LYS A 233 -16.68 -4.78 5.81
CA LYS A 233 -16.09 -4.83 7.13
C LYS A 233 -15.05 -3.73 7.31
N HIS A 234 -15.23 -2.90 8.33
CA HIS A 234 -14.22 -1.93 8.75
C HIS A 234 -13.08 -2.60 9.53
N ILE A 235 -11.89 -2.64 8.96
CA ILE A 235 -10.66 -3.05 9.63
C ILE A 235 -10.04 -1.85 10.33
N ARG A 236 -9.94 -1.91 11.66
CA ARG A 236 -9.44 -0.79 12.46
C ARG A 236 -7.94 -0.59 12.24
N ILE A 237 -7.54 0.64 11.96
CA ILE A 237 -6.14 1.03 11.81
C ILE A 237 -5.78 2.16 12.77
N LYS A 238 -4.49 2.30 13.07
CA LYS A 238 -3.96 3.53 13.64
C LYS A 238 -3.92 4.59 12.55
N ALA A 239 -4.40 5.80 12.86
CA ALA A 239 -4.39 6.92 11.94
C ALA A 239 -2.97 7.15 11.39
N PRO A 240 -2.76 7.13 10.06
CA PRO A 240 -1.51 7.57 9.47
C PRO A 240 -1.25 9.04 9.79
N ALA A 241 0.02 9.45 9.75
CA ALA A 241 0.34 10.87 9.89
C ALA A 241 -0.27 11.66 8.72
N ASN A 242 -0.82 12.85 9.01
CA ASN A 242 -1.37 13.78 8.02
C ASN A 242 -2.57 13.24 7.19
N CYS A 243 -3.31 12.23 7.66
CA CYS A 243 -4.44 11.66 6.91
C CYS A 243 -5.79 12.37 7.10
N GLY A 244 -5.88 13.37 7.97
CA GLY A 244 -7.14 14.04 8.31
C GLY A 244 -8.25 13.06 8.69
N SER A 245 -9.43 13.22 8.08
CA SER A 245 -10.61 12.36 8.25
C SER A 245 -10.75 11.24 7.23
N GLN A 246 -9.78 11.03 6.32
CA GLN A 246 -9.90 10.08 5.20
C GLN A 246 -10.21 8.65 5.63
N PHE A 247 -9.61 8.21 6.75
CA PHE A 247 -9.85 6.88 7.32
C PHE A 247 -10.91 6.89 8.42
N TYR A 248 -11.42 8.06 8.81
CA TYR A 248 -12.32 8.19 9.95
C TYR A 248 -13.74 7.78 9.56
N ASN A 249 -14.25 6.75 10.22
CA ASN A 249 -15.57 6.20 9.94
C ASN A 249 -16.65 6.79 10.86
N TYR A 250 -17.91 6.52 10.52
CA TYR A 250 -19.08 6.91 11.31
C TYR A 250 -19.14 6.28 12.72
N LYS A 251 -18.36 5.22 12.97
CA LYS A 251 -18.24 4.54 14.28
C LYS A 251 -17.20 5.18 15.20
N GLY A 252 -16.57 6.27 14.79
CA GLY A 252 -15.64 7.04 15.61
C GLY A 252 -14.22 6.49 15.67
N TYR A 253 -13.79 5.72 14.67
CA TYR A 253 -12.40 5.24 14.58
C TYR A 253 -11.86 5.23 13.16
N ASN A 254 -10.53 5.16 13.02
CA ASN A 254 -9.90 5.06 11.71
C ASN A 254 -9.92 3.62 11.22
N SER A 255 -10.33 3.41 9.97
CA SER A 255 -10.45 2.09 9.37
C SER A 255 -10.21 2.07 7.87
N ILE A 256 -9.91 0.88 7.36
CA ILE A 256 -9.95 0.55 5.93
C ILE A 256 -11.15 -0.37 5.73
N VAL A 257 -11.90 -0.15 4.65
CA VAL A 257 -13.04 -1.00 4.31
C VAL A 257 -12.55 -2.21 3.52
N LEU A 258 -13.00 -3.39 3.97
CA LEU A 258 -12.90 -4.67 3.30
C LEU A 258 -14.28 -5.02 2.77
N LEU A 259 -14.48 -5.01 1.45
CA LEU A 259 -15.73 -5.48 0.84
C LEU A 259 -15.53 -6.92 0.38
N ALA A 260 -16.48 -7.81 0.67
CA ALA A 260 -16.35 -9.21 0.25
C ALA A 260 -17.68 -9.85 -0.13
N LEU A 261 -17.61 -10.74 -1.12
CA LEU A 261 -18.68 -11.65 -1.52
C LEU A 261 -18.43 -13.03 -0.91
N VAL A 262 -19.41 -13.54 -0.18
CA VAL A 262 -19.31 -14.81 0.55
C VAL A 262 -20.40 -15.79 0.12
N ASP A 263 -20.03 -17.05 -0.08
CA ASP A 263 -20.97 -18.12 -0.43
C ASP A 263 -21.70 -18.71 0.80
N GLY A 264 -22.68 -19.57 0.56
CA GLY A 264 -23.46 -20.24 1.62
C GLY A 264 -22.65 -21.19 2.52
N ASN A 265 -21.37 -21.44 2.19
CA ASN A 265 -20.42 -22.26 2.94
C ASN A 265 -19.35 -21.42 3.66
N TYR A 266 -19.56 -20.11 3.80
CA TYR A 266 -18.61 -19.18 4.42
C TYR A 266 -17.27 -19.03 3.68
N LYS A 267 -17.23 -19.34 2.38
CA LYS A 267 -16.04 -19.13 1.55
C LYS A 267 -16.11 -17.75 0.90
N PHE A 268 -15.01 -17.03 0.99
CA PHE A 268 -14.82 -15.77 0.27
C PHE A 268 -14.62 -16.08 -1.21
N ARG A 269 -15.46 -15.50 -2.07
CA ARG A 269 -15.39 -15.66 -3.54
C ARG A 269 -14.76 -14.48 -4.21
N TRP A 270 -14.99 -13.30 -3.66
CA TRP A 270 -14.39 -12.06 -4.11
C TRP A 270 -14.14 -11.16 -2.91
N VAL A 271 -13.04 -10.41 -2.96
CA VAL A 271 -12.59 -9.53 -1.88
C VAL A 271 -11.93 -8.30 -2.49
N GLU A 272 -12.31 -7.12 -2.01
CA GLU A 272 -11.69 -5.84 -2.35
C GLU A 272 -11.25 -5.12 -1.08
N VAL A 273 -10.03 -4.59 -1.08
CA VAL A 273 -9.41 -3.95 0.08
C VAL A 273 -8.78 -2.64 -0.36
N GLY A 274 -9.11 -1.53 0.30
CA GLY A 274 -8.34 -0.30 0.11
C GLY A 274 -9.11 0.99 0.28
N ALA A 275 -10.44 0.95 0.26
CA ALA A 275 -11.24 2.15 0.44
C ALA A 275 -11.07 2.72 1.86
N GLY A 276 -10.88 4.04 1.94
CA GLY A 276 -10.78 4.75 3.20
C GLY A 276 -12.06 4.57 4.04
N GLY A 277 -11.94 4.58 5.37
CA GLY A 277 -13.07 4.36 6.28
C GLY A 277 -14.23 5.35 6.16
N ALA A 278 -14.03 6.47 5.45
CA ALA A 278 -15.09 7.41 5.09
C ALA A 278 -15.92 6.98 3.87
N SER A 279 -15.40 6.09 3.02
CA SER A 279 -16.10 5.58 1.84
C SER A 279 -17.24 4.64 2.24
N SER A 280 -18.39 4.77 1.59
CA SER A 280 -19.51 3.85 1.80
C SER A 280 -19.34 2.58 0.96
N ASP A 281 -19.88 1.46 1.44
CA ASP A 281 -19.82 0.18 0.70
C ASP A 281 -20.42 0.29 -0.71
N ALA A 282 -21.42 1.16 -0.89
CA ALA A 282 -22.03 1.44 -2.19
C ALA A 282 -21.08 2.18 -3.15
N GLN A 283 -20.21 3.06 -2.64
CA GLN A 283 -19.19 3.72 -3.47
C GLN A 283 -18.16 2.69 -3.96
N ILE A 284 -17.70 1.81 -3.07
CA ILE A 284 -16.74 0.74 -3.40
C ILE A 284 -17.31 -0.19 -4.46
N TRP A 285 -18.59 -0.58 -4.32
CA TRP A 285 -19.28 -1.41 -5.32
C TRP A 285 -19.38 -0.75 -6.69
N ASN A 286 -19.55 0.58 -6.74
CA ASN A 286 -19.74 1.25 -8.03
C ASN A 286 -18.48 1.29 -8.89
N THR A 287 -17.30 1.16 -8.28
CA THR A 287 -15.98 1.17 -8.93
C THR A 287 -15.29 -0.19 -8.90
N CYS A 288 -15.96 -1.27 -8.48
CA CYS A 288 -15.32 -2.58 -8.34
C CYS A 288 -15.34 -3.40 -9.63
N SER A 289 -14.27 -4.17 -9.83
CA SER A 289 -14.10 -5.11 -10.95
C SER A 289 -15.20 -6.17 -11.03
N LEU A 290 -15.76 -6.56 -9.89
CA LEU A 290 -16.86 -7.53 -9.84
C LEU A 290 -18.13 -6.97 -10.49
N LYS A 291 -18.45 -5.69 -10.29
CA LYS A 291 -19.61 -5.07 -10.92
C LYS A 291 -19.44 -5.00 -12.43
N GLU A 292 -18.27 -4.55 -12.91
CA GLU A 292 -17.95 -4.53 -14.36
C GLU A 292 -18.11 -5.91 -14.97
N ALA A 293 -17.57 -6.94 -14.32
CA ALA A 293 -17.67 -8.30 -14.83
C ALA A 293 -19.09 -8.90 -14.75
N ILE A 294 -19.96 -8.44 -13.83
CA ILE A 294 -21.39 -8.78 -13.82
C ILE A 294 -22.14 -8.07 -14.96
N ASP A 295 -21.87 -6.78 -15.15
CA ASP A 295 -22.53 -5.93 -16.15
C ASP A 295 -22.14 -6.34 -17.59
N ASP A 296 -20.92 -6.85 -17.80
CA ASP A 296 -20.40 -7.33 -19.10
C ASP A 296 -20.78 -8.81 -19.40
N GLU A 297 -21.62 -9.46 -18.58
CA GLU A 297 -22.02 -10.89 -18.66
C GLU A 297 -20.84 -11.91 -18.66
N ASN A 298 -19.62 -11.45 -18.38
CA ASN A 298 -18.39 -12.22 -18.56
C ASN A 298 -18.18 -13.29 -17.45
N ILE A 299 -18.99 -13.26 -16.40
CA ILE A 299 -18.88 -14.17 -15.24
C ILE A 299 -19.61 -15.51 -15.46
N GLY A 300 -20.40 -15.64 -16.53
CA GLY A 300 -21.14 -16.87 -16.83
C GLY A 300 -22.29 -17.11 -15.84
N ILE A 301 -23.00 -16.04 -15.45
CA ILE A 301 -24.21 -16.15 -14.63
C ILE A 301 -25.25 -16.99 -15.40
N PRO A 302 -25.94 -17.95 -14.75
CA PRO A 302 -26.95 -18.76 -15.43
C PRO A 302 -28.10 -17.89 -15.96
N PRO A 303 -28.78 -18.34 -17.04
CA PRO A 303 -29.99 -17.68 -17.51
C PRO A 303 -31.08 -17.72 -16.42
N ASP A 304 -32.03 -16.80 -16.54
CA ASP A 304 -33.18 -16.71 -15.65
C ASP A 304 -33.94 -18.05 -15.62
N GLU A 305 -34.34 -18.47 -14.43
CA GLU A 305 -35.09 -19.70 -14.19
C GLU A 305 -36.26 -19.41 -13.24
N PRO A 306 -37.31 -20.23 -13.24
CA PRO A 306 -38.41 -20.06 -12.30
C PRO A 306 -38.01 -20.52 -10.90
N LEU A 307 -38.56 -19.85 -9.88
CA LEU A 307 -38.43 -20.31 -8.50
C LEU A 307 -39.21 -21.61 -8.26
N PRO A 308 -38.86 -22.39 -7.21
CA PRO A 308 -39.67 -23.56 -6.85
C PRO A 308 -41.13 -23.16 -6.59
N HIS A 309 -42.04 -23.78 -7.33
CA HIS A 309 -43.49 -23.50 -7.29
C HIS A 309 -43.91 -22.12 -7.83
N ASP A 310 -43.09 -21.52 -8.70
CA ASP A 310 -43.45 -20.33 -9.49
C ASP A 310 -43.28 -20.63 -10.98
N ASP A 311 -44.00 -19.90 -11.84
CA ASP A 311 -43.91 -19.99 -13.30
C ASP A 311 -43.14 -18.80 -13.89
N ARG A 312 -42.74 -17.83 -13.06
CA ARG A 312 -42.01 -16.63 -13.50
C ARG A 312 -40.51 -16.82 -13.40
N ASP A 313 -39.83 -16.57 -14.51
CA ASP A 313 -38.38 -16.52 -14.57
C ASP A 313 -37.84 -15.36 -13.73
N ILE A 314 -36.89 -15.69 -12.85
CA ILE A 314 -36.23 -14.76 -11.95
C ILE A 314 -34.73 -14.96 -12.08
N SER A 315 -34.02 -13.87 -12.40
CA SER A 315 -32.57 -13.85 -12.52
C SER A 315 -31.87 -14.32 -11.25
N TYR A 316 -30.63 -14.77 -11.41
CA TYR A 316 -29.73 -15.02 -10.31
C TYR A 316 -29.12 -13.71 -9.78
N PHE A 317 -29.05 -13.55 -8.45
CA PHE A 317 -28.65 -12.28 -7.84
C PHE A 317 -27.79 -12.45 -6.59
N VAL A 318 -27.05 -11.39 -6.26
CA VAL A 318 -26.29 -11.24 -5.01
C VAL A 318 -27.15 -10.49 -3.99
N ILE A 319 -27.09 -10.86 -2.72
CA ILE A 319 -27.75 -10.12 -1.64
C ILE A 319 -26.80 -9.13 -0.98
N ALA A 320 -27.28 -7.92 -0.70
CA ALA A 320 -26.49 -6.89 -0.01
C ALA A 320 -27.32 -6.12 1.03
N ASP A 321 -26.68 -5.20 1.75
CA ASP A 321 -27.33 -4.38 2.77
C ASP A 321 -28.25 -3.31 2.13
N ALA A 322 -29.12 -2.69 2.93
CA ALA A 322 -30.01 -1.62 2.50
C ALA A 322 -29.29 -0.41 1.90
N ALA A 323 -28.01 -0.21 2.26
CA ALA A 323 -27.15 0.84 1.74
C ALA A 323 -26.83 0.72 0.25
N PHE A 324 -26.97 -0.48 -0.35
CA PHE A 324 -26.71 -0.69 -1.77
C PHE A 324 -27.92 -0.30 -2.64
N ALA A 325 -27.67 0.01 -3.91
CA ALA A 325 -28.73 0.30 -4.88
C ALA A 325 -29.31 -1.01 -5.43
N LEU A 326 -30.65 -1.11 -5.51
CA LEU A 326 -31.31 -2.29 -6.08
C LEU A 326 -30.99 -2.40 -7.57
N ARG A 327 -30.64 -3.61 -8.04
CA ARG A 327 -30.37 -3.95 -9.44
C ARG A 327 -30.96 -5.32 -9.76
N THR A 328 -31.02 -5.69 -11.04
CA THR A 328 -31.41 -7.05 -11.46
C THR A 328 -30.52 -8.13 -10.84
N THR A 329 -29.22 -7.83 -10.72
CA THR A 329 -28.21 -8.74 -10.16
C THR A 329 -27.89 -8.49 -8.68
N LEU A 330 -28.51 -7.49 -8.05
CA LEU A 330 -28.27 -7.14 -6.64
C LEU A 330 -29.57 -6.84 -5.90
N MET A 331 -29.88 -7.69 -4.92
CA MET A 331 -31.09 -7.66 -4.11
C MET A 331 -30.82 -7.08 -2.72
N LYS A 332 -31.76 -6.28 -2.19
CA LYS A 332 -31.67 -5.66 -0.87
C LYS A 332 -33.01 -5.73 -0.13
N PRO A 333 -33.03 -5.62 1.21
CA PRO A 333 -34.28 -5.63 1.97
C PRO A 333 -35.14 -4.39 1.70
N PHE A 334 -36.46 -4.53 1.82
CA PHE A 334 -37.43 -3.43 1.79
C PHE A 334 -37.20 -2.48 2.97
N GLY A 335 -37.07 -1.19 2.68
CA GLY A 335 -36.83 -0.15 3.70
C GLY A 335 -38.05 0.69 4.09
N ALA A 336 -39.10 0.72 3.25
CA ALA A 336 -40.27 1.58 3.47
C ALA A 336 -41.14 1.04 4.61
N LYS A 337 -41.63 1.93 5.49
CA LYS A 337 -42.56 1.56 6.57
C LYS A 337 -43.92 2.24 6.35
N PRO A 338 -45.05 1.59 6.68
CA PRO A 338 -45.16 0.23 7.25
C PRO A 338 -44.95 -0.87 6.19
N LEU A 339 -44.29 -1.97 6.59
CA LEU A 339 -44.05 -3.12 5.71
C LEU A 339 -45.27 -4.06 5.71
N THR A 340 -45.62 -4.59 4.54
CA THR A 340 -46.62 -5.67 4.41
C THR A 340 -46.10 -6.97 5.02
N MET A 341 -46.99 -7.94 5.26
CA MET A 341 -46.58 -9.25 5.80
C MET A 341 -45.60 -9.97 4.87
N GLU A 342 -45.80 -9.88 3.56
CA GLU A 342 -44.94 -10.49 2.54
C GLU A 342 -43.55 -9.85 2.52
N GLU A 343 -43.48 -8.51 2.57
CA GLU A 343 -42.21 -7.77 2.67
C GLU A 343 -41.45 -8.11 3.96
N ARG A 344 -42.17 -8.33 5.07
CA ARG A 344 -41.56 -8.77 6.34
C ARG A 344 -40.99 -10.20 6.23
N ILE A 345 -41.71 -11.12 5.60
CA ILE A 345 -41.22 -12.48 5.33
C ILE A 345 -39.98 -12.43 4.44
N PHE A 346 -40.01 -11.64 3.37
CA PHE A 346 -38.88 -11.46 2.48
C PHE A 346 -37.66 -10.89 3.22
N ASN A 347 -37.82 -9.78 3.95
CA ASN A 347 -36.73 -9.17 4.73
C ASN A 347 -36.14 -10.14 5.75
N TYR A 348 -36.97 -10.97 6.37
CA TYR A 348 -36.51 -12.01 7.28
C TYR A 348 -35.65 -13.08 6.56
N ARG A 349 -36.06 -13.53 5.37
CA ARG A 349 -35.29 -14.50 4.57
C ARG A 349 -33.96 -13.90 4.07
N VAL A 350 -33.97 -12.68 3.56
CA VAL A 350 -32.75 -11.95 3.15
C VAL A 350 -31.79 -11.77 4.32
N SER A 351 -32.31 -11.31 5.48
CA SER A 351 -31.51 -11.16 6.70
C SER A 351 -30.89 -12.49 7.13
N ARG A 352 -31.63 -13.60 7.05
CA ARG A 352 -31.12 -14.93 7.36
C ARG A 352 -29.98 -15.34 6.42
N ALA A 353 -30.15 -15.16 5.10
CA ALA A 353 -29.12 -15.50 4.13
C ALA A 353 -27.86 -14.62 4.30
N ARG A 354 -28.03 -13.31 4.56
CA ARG A 354 -26.93 -12.38 4.86
C ARG A 354 -26.10 -12.75 6.10
N ARG A 355 -26.63 -13.55 7.04
CA ARG A 355 -25.83 -14.01 8.18
C ARG A 355 -24.59 -14.81 7.76
N CYS A 356 -24.54 -15.36 6.54
CA CYS A 356 -23.35 -16.08 6.08
C CYS A 356 -22.11 -15.17 6.01
N VAL A 357 -22.24 -13.96 5.46
CA VAL A 357 -21.11 -13.03 5.33
C VAL A 357 -20.67 -12.47 6.68
N GLU A 358 -21.62 -12.11 7.56
CA GLU A 358 -21.31 -11.67 8.94
C GLU A 358 -20.56 -12.77 9.73
N ASN A 359 -21.01 -14.02 9.63
CA ASN A 359 -20.36 -15.16 10.26
C ASN A 359 -18.97 -15.44 9.66
N ALA A 360 -18.82 -15.34 8.34
CA ALA A 360 -17.51 -15.52 7.68
C ALA A 360 -16.50 -14.48 8.17
N PHE A 361 -16.90 -13.21 8.30
CA PHE A 361 -16.09 -12.18 8.92
C PHE A 361 -15.77 -12.46 10.40
N GLY A 362 -16.73 -13.01 11.15
CA GLY A 362 -16.52 -13.45 12.53
C GLY A 362 -15.50 -14.58 12.64
N ILE A 363 -15.59 -15.59 11.77
CA ILE A 363 -14.64 -16.71 11.69
C ILE A 363 -13.24 -16.19 11.34
N LEU A 364 -13.14 -15.31 10.34
CA LEU A 364 -11.89 -14.69 9.91
C LEU A 364 -11.20 -13.96 11.08
N ALA A 365 -11.93 -13.08 11.77
CA ALA A 365 -11.38 -12.27 12.86
C ALA A 365 -11.04 -13.10 14.10
N ASN A 366 -11.81 -14.16 14.40
CA ASN A 366 -11.49 -15.06 15.52
C ASN A 366 -10.29 -15.97 15.24
N ARG A 367 -10.13 -16.39 13.98
CA ARG A 367 -8.95 -17.14 13.54
C ARG A 367 -7.72 -16.24 13.58
N PHE A 368 -7.78 -15.08 12.94
CA PHE A 368 -6.70 -14.12 12.88
C PHE A 368 -7.01 -12.89 13.73
N ARG A 369 -6.62 -12.98 15.02
CA ARG A 369 -6.96 -11.99 16.03
C ARG A 369 -6.31 -10.63 15.81
N CYS A 370 -5.31 -10.52 14.93
CA CYS A 370 -4.79 -9.22 14.51
C CYS A 370 -5.89 -8.28 13.97
N LEU A 371 -6.97 -8.83 13.41
CA LEU A 371 -8.13 -8.10 12.88
C LEU A 371 -9.09 -7.59 13.97
N LEU A 372 -8.96 -8.07 15.21
CA LEU A 372 -9.78 -7.60 16.36
C LEU A 372 -9.16 -6.36 17.02
N SER A 373 -7.87 -6.15 16.82
CA SER A 373 -7.11 -5.00 17.33
C SER A 373 -6.89 -3.94 16.25
N ALA A 374 -6.52 -2.72 16.66
CA ALA A 374 -6.09 -1.70 15.72
C ALA A 374 -4.73 -2.07 15.11
N MET A 375 -4.66 -2.20 13.78
CA MET A 375 -3.41 -2.43 13.08
C MET A 375 -2.50 -1.21 13.18
N ALA A 376 -1.22 -1.45 13.46
CA ALA A 376 -0.21 -0.41 13.60
C ALA A 376 0.54 -0.12 12.29
N GLN A 377 0.34 -0.96 11.28
CA GLN A 377 0.91 -0.83 9.94
C GLN A 377 0.26 0.35 9.21
N VAL A 378 1.07 1.06 8.44
CA VAL A 378 0.60 2.17 7.60
C VAL A 378 0.10 1.59 6.27
N PRO A 379 -1.09 1.96 5.79
CA PRO A 379 -1.56 1.56 4.47
C PRO A 379 -0.64 2.12 3.38
N SER A 380 -0.31 1.29 2.39
CA SER A 380 0.48 1.68 1.22
C SER A 380 -0.38 2.31 0.12
N THR A 381 -1.66 1.92 0.03
CA THR A 381 -2.63 2.44 -0.92
C THR A 381 -3.43 3.55 -0.27
N VAL A 382 -3.09 4.77 -0.65
CA VAL A 382 -3.95 5.95 -0.51
C VAL A 382 -4.02 6.52 -1.91
N GLU A 383 -4.79 5.85 -2.77
CA GLU A 383 -5.19 6.46 -4.05
C GLU A 383 -6.41 7.36 -3.81
#